data_AF-A0A2D4HWH6-F1
#
_entry.id   AF-A0A2D4HWH6-F1
#
_cell.length_a   1.000
_cell.length_b   1.000
_cell.length_c   1.000
_cell.angle_alpha   90.00
_cell.angle_beta   90.00
_cell.angle_gamma   90.00
#
_symmetry.space_group_name_H-M   'P 1'
#
loop_
_entity.id
_entity.type
_entity.pdbx_description
1 polymer ?
#
loop_
_entity_poly.entity_id
_entity_poly.type
_entity_poly.pdbx_seq_one_letter_code
_entity_poly.pdbx_strand_id
1 'polypeptide(L)'
;MGSSHISVFIVYAGLCKMDTVALDNQKMEFQMLTVIHDFVLAICAMLYAGQIVTKETCYKDFQVQVNTSLCDPKSRPATGTIPCKMPACPPSLSVGNWSECSLTCGGGKRFRDVHCMQRIQYEPERVSDSLCQIPAPVTRELCNTQRCPPTWSTGPWSECSRTCGKGWRKRTVLCK
;
A
#
# COMPACT_ATOMS: atom_id res chain seq x y z
N MET A 1 17.81 49.65 31.83
CA MET A 1 17.84 49.56 30.36
C MET A 1 17.92 48.09 30.01
N GLY A 2 16.79 47.46 29.70
CA GLY A 2 16.69 46.01 29.50
C GLY A 2 17.17 45.63 28.10
N SER A 3 18.21 44.80 28.02
CA SER A 3 18.61 44.15 26.77
C SER A 3 17.51 43.18 26.34
N SER A 4 16.65 43.58 25.40
CA SER A 4 15.75 42.66 24.72
C SER A 4 16.58 41.68 23.90
N HIS A 5 16.60 40.42 24.29
CA HIS A 5 17.22 39.35 23.51
C HIS A 5 16.28 39.00 22.35
N ILE A 6 16.68 39.38 21.14
CA ILE A 6 15.96 39.06 19.90
C ILE A 6 16.58 37.79 19.33
N SER A 7 15.78 36.73 19.21
CA SER A 7 16.23 35.42 18.71
C SER A 7 15.44 35.02 17.48
N VAL A 8 16.11 34.37 16.54
CA VAL A 8 15.51 33.94 15.28
C VAL A 8 15.23 32.44 15.34
N PHE A 9 13.99 32.05 15.04
CA PHE A 9 13.58 30.65 14.97
C PHE A 9 13.24 30.24 13.54
N ILE A 10 13.57 28.99 13.23
CA ILE A 10 13.07 28.32 12.03
C ILE A 10 11.72 27.71 12.37
N VAL A 11 10.65 28.23 11.77
CA VAL A 11 9.31 27.67 11.93
C VAL A 11 9.00 26.82 10.70
N TYR A 12 8.62 25.56 10.96
CA TYR A 12 8.25 24.60 9.95
C TYR A 12 6.73 24.67 9.73
N ALA A 13 6.30 24.94 8.50
CA ALA A 13 4.88 24.94 8.14
C ALA A 13 4.58 23.79 7.18
N GLY A 14 3.86 22.77 7.63
CA GLY A 14 3.38 21.65 6.81
C GLY A 14 1.85 21.56 6.83
N LEU A 15 1.24 21.49 5.65
CA LEU A 15 -0.17 21.14 5.45
C LEU A 15 -0.24 19.65 5.07
N CYS A 16 -0.62 18.77 6.00
CA CYS A 16 -1.01 17.40 5.65
C CYS A 16 -2.35 17.06 6.33
N LYS A 17 -3.38 16.92 5.49
CA LYS A 17 -4.77 16.60 5.85
C LYS A 17 -4.86 15.12 6.26
N MET A 18 -5.59 14.84 7.33
CA MET A 18 -5.84 13.50 7.86
C MET A 18 -6.91 12.77 7.05
N ASP A 19 -6.70 11.48 6.80
CA ASP A 19 -7.79 10.50 6.73
C ASP A 19 -7.60 9.51 7.89
N THR A 20 -8.67 9.41 8.69
CA THR A 20 -8.84 8.67 9.94
C THR A 20 -8.42 7.21 9.90
N VAL A 21 -7.48 6.80 10.75
CA VAL A 21 -7.43 5.43 11.32
C VAL A 21 -7.06 5.53 12.80
N ALA A 22 -7.96 5.02 13.63
CA ALA A 22 -7.88 4.98 15.08
C ALA A 22 -6.67 4.16 15.56
N LEU A 23 -5.90 4.70 16.49
CA LEU A 23 -5.10 3.91 17.42
C LEU A 23 -5.38 4.37 18.85
N ASP A 24 -5.63 3.33 19.64
CA ASP A 24 -6.34 3.27 20.89
C ASP A 24 -5.54 3.85 22.07
N ASN A 25 -6.27 4.16 23.12
CA ASN A 25 -5.80 4.67 24.40
C ASN A 25 -4.69 3.81 25.00
N GLN A 26 -3.46 4.35 25.07
CA GLN A 26 -2.57 4.03 26.18
C GLN A 26 -1.72 5.23 26.61
N LYS A 27 -2.15 5.76 27.76
CA LYS A 27 -1.51 6.69 28.68
C LYS A 27 0.03 6.61 28.66
N MET A 28 0.70 7.63 28.14
CA MET A 28 2.09 7.92 28.46
C MET A 28 2.16 9.33 29.06
N GLU A 29 2.24 9.39 30.38
CA GLU A 29 2.68 10.58 31.09
C GLU A 29 4.12 10.87 30.69
N PHE A 30 4.38 11.99 30.02
CA PHE A 30 5.73 12.52 29.89
C PHE A 30 5.74 13.98 30.35
N GLN A 31 6.50 14.19 31.41
CA GLN A 31 6.70 15.46 32.09
C GLN A 31 7.34 16.48 31.15
N MET A 32 6.78 17.67 31.22
CA MET A 32 7.30 18.98 30.82
C MET A 32 8.80 19.12 31.10
N LEU A 33 9.69 18.94 30.11
CA LEU A 33 11.07 19.47 30.03
C LEU A 33 11.78 18.86 28.81
N THR A 34 11.79 19.59 27.69
CA THR A 34 12.68 19.53 26.48
C THR A 34 11.85 19.70 25.21
N VAL A 35 11.42 20.93 24.98
CA VAL A 35 10.76 21.32 23.73
C VAL A 35 11.84 21.50 22.65
N ILE A 36 11.55 21.01 21.44
CA ILE A 36 12.26 21.24 20.16
C ILE A 36 13.37 20.23 19.79
N HIS A 37 13.15 18.93 19.98
CA HIS A 37 13.83 17.92 19.15
C HIS A 37 12.86 16.88 18.57
N ASP A 38 11.73 16.60 19.24
CA ASP A 38 10.77 15.57 18.81
C ASP A 38 9.68 16.04 17.83
N PHE A 39 9.49 17.36 17.66
CA PHE A 39 8.49 17.89 16.72
C PHE A 39 8.83 17.57 15.25
N VAL A 40 10.12 17.36 14.95
CA VAL A 40 10.61 17.09 13.59
C VAL A 40 10.29 15.66 13.14
N LEU A 41 10.30 14.68 14.06
CA LEU A 41 9.96 13.29 13.73
C LEU A 41 8.47 13.08 13.49
N ALA A 42 7.61 13.74 14.29
CA ALA A 42 6.15 13.56 14.21
C ALA A 42 5.54 14.14 12.91
N ILE A 43 6.12 15.19 12.36
CA ILE A 43 5.65 15.82 11.11
C ILE A 43 6.12 15.02 9.87
N CYS A 44 7.23 14.29 9.98
CA CYS A 44 7.85 13.57 8.89
C CYS A 44 7.24 12.19 8.62
N ALA A 45 6.38 11.67 9.51
CA ALA A 45 5.91 10.29 9.49
C ALA A 45 4.69 10.01 8.59
N MET A 46 4.13 11.01 7.91
CA MET A 46 2.95 10.80 7.07
C MET A 46 3.32 10.88 5.59
N LEU A 47 2.82 9.87 4.87
CA LEU A 47 2.95 9.56 3.46
C LEU A 47 3.00 10.81 2.56
N TYR A 48 3.56 10.65 1.37
CA TYR A 48 3.76 11.66 0.33
C TYR A 48 5.00 12.55 0.51
N ALA A 49 5.59 12.94 -0.62
CA ALA A 49 6.83 13.70 -0.75
C ALA A 49 6.74 15.04 -0.01
N GLY A 50 7.00 15.00 1.29
CA GLY A 50 7.00 16.17 2.16
C GLY A 50 8.24 17.00 1.88
N GLN A 51 8.02 18.22 1.40
CA GLN A 51 9.02 19.26 1.41
C GLN A 51 8.87 20.03 2.72
N ILE A 52 9.92 20.08 3.54
CA ILE A 52 9.94 20.93 4.73
C ILE A 52 10.31 22.34 4.26
N VAL A 53 9.37 23.27 4.35
CA VAL A 53 9.63 24.70 4.09
C VAL A 53 10.02 25.36 5.40
N THR A 54 11.27 25.81 5.48
CA THR A 54 11.75 26.59 6.62
C THR A 54 11.44 28.06 6.37
N LYS A 55 10.69 28.71 7.27
CA LYS A 55 10.47 30.16 7.22
C LYS A 55 11.21 30.86 8.35
N GLU A 56 11.73 32.04 8.06
CA GLU A 56 12.34 32.91 9.04
C GLU A 56 11.26 33.63 9.83
N THR A 57 11.37 33.59 11.15
CA THR A 57 10.48 34.33 12.04
C THR A 57 11.29 35.02 13.12
N CYS A 58 11.02 36.31 13.30
CA CYS A 58 11.69 37.14 14.29
C CYS A 58 10.81 37.25 15.53
N TYR A 59 11.36 36.97 16.71
CA TYR A 59 10.65 37.09 17.98
C TYR A 59 11.37 38.03 18.93
N LYS A 60 10.59 38.83 19.66
CA LYS A 60 11.04 39.64 20.79
C LYS A 60 10.71 38.93 22.09
N ASP A 61 11.70 38.79 22.97
CA ASP A 61 11.58 38.16 24.29
C ASP A 61 10.98 36.73 24.23
N PHE A 62 11.22 36.01 23.13
CA PHE A 62 10.73 34.65 22.86
C PHE A 62 9.20 34.46 22.86
N GLN A 63 8.42 35.53 23.00
CA GLN A 63 6.97 35.46 23.17
C GLN A 63 6.18 36.17 22.06
N VAL A 64 6.74 37.24 21.48
CA VAL A 64 6.02 38.08 20.52
C VAL A 64 6.70 38.03 19.17
N GLN A 65 5.99 37.56 18.14
CA GLN A 65 6.47 37.63 16.77
C GLN A 65 6.49 39.09 16.33
N VAL A 66 7.64 39.55 15.85
CA VAL A 66 7.84 40.92 15.38
C VAL A 66 8.33 40.92 13.93
N ASN A 67 8.39 42.10 13.32
CA ASN A 67 8.88 42.23 11.96
C ASN A 67 10.36 41.80 11.87
N THR A 68 10.73 41.10 10.80
CA THR A 68 12.09 40.63 10.55
C THR A 68 13.12 41.73 10.40
N SER A 69 12.71 42.97 10.10
CA SER A 69 13.57 44.15 10.08
C SER A 69 14.11 44.55 11.47
N LEU A 70 13.50 44.05 12.54
CA LEU A 70 13.95 44.28 13.93
C LEU A 70 15.00 43.26 14.40
N CYS A 71 15.20 42.19 13.63
CA CYS A 71 16.28 41.22 13.84
C CYS A 71 17.55 41.64 13.09
N ASP A 72 18.73 41.34 13.65
CA ASP A 72 20.02 41.63 13.00
C ASP A 72 20.13 40.87 11.66
N PRO A 73 20.35 41.56 10.53
CA PRO A 73 20.53 40.91 9.23
C PRO A 73 21.67 39.89 9.21
N LYS A 74 22.71 40.05 10.04
CA LYS A 74 23.87 39.14 10.10
C LYS A 74 23.53 37.79 10.75
N SER A 75 22.47 37.72 11.54
CA SER A 75 22.00 36.47 12.17
C SER A 75 20.81 35.84 11.44
N ARG A 76 20.51 36.31 10.22
CA ARG A 76 19.43 35.76 9.39
C ARG A 76 19.72 34.28 9.06
N PRO A 77 18.83 33.34 9.43
CA PRO A 77 18.99 31.94 9.08
C PRO A 77 18.73 31.74 7.59
N ALA A 78 19.38 30.72 7.02
CA ALA A 78 19.07 30.28 5.67
C ALA A 78 17.67 29.67 5.66
N THR A 79 16.83 30.16 4.76
CA THR A 79 15.51 29.59 4.49
C THR A 79 15.52 28.88 3.15
N GLY A 80 14.75 27.79 3.06
CA GLY A 80 14.62 27.01 1.86
C GLY A 80 13.68 25.83 2.05
N THR A 81 13.74 24.96 1.06
CA THR A 81 12.92 23.76 0.99
C THR A 81 13.85 22.55 1.12
N ILE A 82 13.70 21.80 2.21
CA ILE A 82 14.53 20.63 2.49
C ILE A 82 13.71 19.37 2.16
N PRO A 83 14.23 18.45 1.34
CA PRO A 83 13.56 17.18 1.09
C PRO A 83 13.61 16.32 2.35
N CYS A 84 12.48 15.76 2.76
CA CYS A 84 12.47 14.73 3.80
C CYS A 84 13.21 13.49 3.28
N LYS A 85 14.40 13.21 3.82
CA LYS A 85 15.09 11.93 3.57
C LYS A 85 14.45 10.85 4.42
N MET A 86 13.33 10.31 3.94
CA MET A 86 12.65 9.20 4.62
C MET A 86 13.39 7.88 4.34
N PRO A 87 13.61 7.04 5.37
CA PRO A 87 14.10 5.70 5.16
C PRO A 87 13.06 4.89 4.35
N ALA A 88 13.53 3.89 3.60
CA ALA A 88 12.63 2.98 2.90
C ALA A 88 11.73 2.25 3.91
N CYS A 89 10.47 2.03 3.54
CA CYS A 89 9.56 1.24 4.38
C CYS A 89 10.09 -0.19 4.52
N PRO A 90 9.76 -0.91 5.61
CA PRO A 90 10.04 -2.34 5.71
C PRO A 90 9.42 -3.12 4.54
N PRO A 91 10.11 -4.13 3.99
CA PRO A 91 9.56 -5.02 2.97
C PRO A 91 8.30 -5.75 3.47
N SER A 92 7.30 -5.89 2.60
CA SER A 92 6.04 -6.56 2.93
C SER A 92 5.53 -7.39 1.75
N LEU A 93 4.75 -8.43 2.08
CA LEU A 93 4.18 -9.32 1.06
C LEU A 93 3.00 -8.63 0.37
N SER A 94 3.10 -8.46 -0.94
CA SER A 94 1.99 -8.09 -1.81
C SER A 94 1.30 -9.34 -2.32
N VAL A 95 0.01 -9.48 -2.04
CA VAL A 95 -0.80 -10.64 -2.41
C VAL A 95 -1.77 -10.24 -3.52
N GLY A 96 -1.61 -10.85 -4.69
CA GLY A 96 -2.48 -10.66 -5.83
C GLY A 96 -3.83 -11.35 -5.67
N ASN A 97 -4.73 -11.03 -6.58
CA ASN A 97 -6.03 -11.68 -6.68
C ASN A 97 -5.88 -13.12 -7.20
N TRP A 98 -6.85 -13.97 -6.85
CA TRP A 98 -6.96 -15.28 -7.45
C TRP A 98 -7.33 -15.19 -8.93
N SER A 99 -6.69 -16.02 -9.75
CA SER A 99 -7.09 -16.29 -11.11
C SER A 99 -8.49 -16.92 -11.15
N GLU A 100 -9.09 -16.90 -12.33
CA GLU A 100 -10.22 -17.77 -12.59
C GLU A 100 -9.83 -19.23 -12.37
N CYS A 101 -10.82 -20.04 -11.97
CA CYS A 101 -10.61 -21.46 -11.77
C CYS A 101 -10.43 -22.15 -13.12
N SER A 102 -9.46 -23.06 -13.23
CA SER A 102 -9.17 -23.79 -14.48
C SER A 102 -10.35 -24.63 -14.99
N LEU A 103 -11.27 -25.01 -14.11
CA LEU A 103 -12.47 -25.77 -14.43
C LEU A 103 -13.66 -25.14 -13.73
N THR A 104 -14.84 -25.18 -14.35
CA THR A 104 -16.10 -24.72 -13.75
C THR A 104 -16.78 -25.78 -12.90
N CYS A 105 -16.31 -27.02 -12.94
CA CYS A 105 -16.78 -28.17 -12.16
C CYS A 105 -15.72 -29.28 -12.15
N GLY A 106 -15.89 -30.30 -11.32
CA GLY A 106 -15.05 -31.49 -11.30
C GLY A 106 -13.71 -31.31 -10.59
N GLY A 107 -13.48 -30.16 -9.93
CA GLY A 107 -12.24 -29.86 -9.21
C GLY A 107 -11.17 -29.25 -10.11
N GLY A 108 -11.22 -27.92 -10.26
CA GLY A 108 -10.18 -27.13 -10.91
C GLY A 108 -9.14 -26.60 -9.92
N LYS A 109 -8.21 -25.80 -10.44
CA LYS A 109 -7.20 -25.10 -9.64
C LYS A 109 -7.15 -23.63 -10.04
N ARG A 110 -6.90 -22.78 -9.06
CA ARG A 110 -6.65 -21.35 -9.27
C ARG A 110 -5.33 -20.94 -8.63
N PHE A 111 -4.77 -19.87 -9.14
CA PHE A 111 -3.43 -19.40 -8.80
C PHE A 111 -3.48 -17.92 -8.43
N ARG A 112 -2.57 -17.45 -7.59
CA ARG A 112 -2.36 -16.02 -7.34
C ARG A 112 -0.90 -15.72 -7.18
N ASP A 113 -0.52 -14.51 -7.54
CA ASP A 113 0.83 -14.02 -7.37
C ASP A 113 1.06 -13.50 -5.96
N VAL A 114 2.24 -13.78 -5.41
CA VAL A 114 2.70 -13.23 -4.13
C VAL A 114 4.13 -12.74 -4.33
N HIS A 115 4.37 -11.47 -4.04
CA HIS A 115 5.66 -10.82 -4.28
C HIS A 115 6.10 -10.03 -3.06
N CYS A 116 7.39 -10.06 -2.73
CA CYS A 116 7.94 -9.16 -1.73
C CYS A 116 8.11 -7.76 -2.33
N MET A 117 7.47 -6.76 -1.73
CA MET A 117 7.49 -5.38 -2.19
C MET A 117 8.03 -4.45 -1.09
N GLN A 118 8.84 -3.48 -1.49
CA GLN A 118 9.35 -2.43 -0.62
C GLN A 118 9.02 -1.07 -1.22
N ARG A 119 8.58 -0.12 -0.40
CA ARG A 119 8.37 1.27 -0.85
C ARG A 119 9.63 2.09 -0.59
N ILE A 120 10.23 2.58 -1.67
CA ILE A 120 11.38 3.50 -1.63
C ILE A 120 10.89 4.82 -2.22
N GLN A 121 10.86 5.89 -1.40
CA GLN A 121 10.47 7.22 -1.88
C GLN A 121 9.17 7.19 -2.71
N TYR A 122 8.13 6.55 -2.15
CA TYR A 122 6.76 6.39 -2.69
C TYR A 122 6.58 5.32 -3.76
N GLU A 123 7.62 4.93 -4.48
CA GLU A 123 7.54 3.90 -5.51
C GLU A 123 7.61 2.50 -4.89
N PRO A 124 6.60 1.63 -5.14
CA PRO A 124 6.69 0.23 -4.77
C PRO A 124 7.62 -0.50 -5.73
N GLU A 125 8.67 -1.11 -5.20
CA GLU A 125 9.61 -1.93 -5.95
C GLU A 125 9.56 -3.38 -5.48
N ARG A 126 9.69 -4.31 -6.42
CA ARG A 126 9.85 -5.73 -6.09
C ARG A 126 11.26 -5.98 -5.59
N VAL A 127 11.37 -6.56 -4.41
CA VAL A 127 12.65 -6.93 -3.81
C VAL A 127 12.77 -8.44 -3.65
N SER A 128 13.94 -8.91 -3.18
CA SER A 128 14.15 -10.34 -2.92
C SER A 128 13.12 -10.88 -1.93
N ASP A 129 12.55 -12.06 -2.23
CA ASP A 129 11.55 -12.70 -1.39
C ASP A 129 12.09 -13.02 0.02
N SER A 130 13.42 -13.16 0.18
CA SER A 130 14.10 -13.36 1.46
C SER A 130 13.98 -12.19 2.44
N LEU A 131 13.63 -11.00 1.95
CA LEU A 131 13.48 -9.80 2.78
C LEU A 131 12.10 -9.73 3.44
N CYS A 132 11.11 -10.47 2.92
CA CYS A 132 9.81 -10.59 3.54
C CYS A 132 9.79 -11.77 4.51
N GLN A 133 9.16 -11.57 5.67
CA GLN A 133 9.02 -12.64 6.66
C GLN A 133 7.99 -13.69 6.23
N ILE A 134 8.24 -14.93 6.64
CA ILE A 134 7.45 -16.16 6.36
C ILE A 134 6.45 -16.33 7.52
N PRO A 135 5.22 -16.85 7.32
CA PRO A 135 4.74 -17.71 6.23
C PRO A 135 4.31 -17.00 4.96
N ALA A 136 4.83 -17.48 3.82
CA ALA A 136 4.32 -17.10 2.52
C ALA A 136 2.87 -17.61 2.35
N PRO A 137 1.94 -16.76 1.91
CA PRO A 137 0.58 -17.16 1.57
C PRO A 137 0.53 -18.25 0.51
N VAL A 138 -0.52 -19.07 0.56
CA VAL A 138 -0.77 -20.11 -0.46
C VAL A 138 -0.93 -19.47 -1.84
N THR A 139 -0.19 -19.95 -2.84
CA THR A 139 -0.24 -19.44 -4.23
C THR A 139 -1.12 -20.27 -5.15
N ARG A 140 -1.60 -21.44 -4.69
CA ARG A 140 -2.42 -22.37 -5.46
C ARG A 140 -3.43 -23.07 -4.58
N GLU A 141 -4.68 -23.13 -5.03
CA GLU A 141 -5.72 -23.86 -4.33
C GLU A 141 -6.71 -24.57 -5.26
N LEU A 142 -7.43 -25.53 -4.69
CA LEU A 142 -8.53 -26.23 -5.36
C LEU A 142 -9.75 -25.32 -5.40
N CYS A 143 -10.48 -25.37 -6.51
CA CYS A 143 -11.71 -24.63 -6.72
C CYS A 143 -12.70 -25.47 -7.52
N ASN A 144 -13.98 -25.11 -7.46
CA ASN A 144 -15.05 -25.75 -8.24
C ASN A 144 -15.11 -27.28 -8.10
N THR A 145 -15.11 -27.77 -6.85
CA THR A 145 -15.11 -29.21 -6.52
C THR A 145 -16.47 -29.89 -6.65
N GLN A 146 -17.52 -29.16 -7.01
CA GLN A 146 -18.81 -29.72 -7.36
C GLN A 146 -18.70 -30.69 -8.54
N ARG A 147 -19.58 -31.70 -8.58
CA ARG A 147 -19.68 -32.59 -9.74
C ARG A 147 -20.07 -31.80 -10.99
N CYS A 148 -19.55 -32.21 -12.13
CA CYS A 148 -19.96 -31.65 -13.41
C CYS A 148 -21.39 -32.06 -13.76
N PRO A 149 -22.15 -31.19 -14.46
CA PRO A 149 -23.40 -31.58 -15.07
C PRO A 149 -23.17 -32.76 -16.02
N PRO A 150 -24.14 -33.68 -16.12
CA PRO A 150 -24.02 -34.81 -17.03
C PRO A 150 -24.02 -34.33 -18.48
N THR A 151 -23.28 -35.03 -19.33
CA THR A 151 -23.08 -34.71 -20.74
C THR A 151 -23.62 -35.81 -21.63
N TRP A 152 -24.17 -35.42 -22.78
CA TRP A 152 -24.62 -36.37 -23.79
C TRP A 152 -23.43 -36.85 -24.63
N SER A 153 -23.32 -38.16 -24.77
CA SER A 153 -22.36 -38.82 -25.67
C SER A 153 -23.14 -39.68 -26.66
N THR A 154 -22.81 -39.55 -27.94
CA THR A 154 -23.46 -40.34 -29.00
C THR A 154 -22.48 -41.35 -29.57
N GLY A 155 -22.90 -42.61 -29.64
CA GLY A 155 -22.16 -43.68 -30.29
C GLY A 155 -22.26 -43.62 -31.82
N PRO A 156 -21.57 -44.54 -32.53
CA PRO A 156 -21.64 -44.63 -33.97
C PRO A 156 -23.05 -45.01 -34.44
N TRP A 157 -23.38 -44.60 -35.66
CA TRP A 157 -24.61 -45.05 -36.32
C TRP A 157 -24.49 -46.52 -36.73
N SER A 158 -25.59 -47.26 -36.59
CA SER A 158 -25.74 -48.60 -37.15
C SER A 158 -25.72 -48.56 -38.67
N GLU A 159 -25.54 -49.73 -39.27
CA GLU A 159 -25.83 -49.90 -40.70
C GLU A 159 -27.29 -49.58 -41.00
N CYS A 160 -27.56 -49.25 -42.27
CA CYS A 160 -28.91 -48.96 -42.71
C CYS A 160 -29.73 -50.24 -42.66
N SER A 161 -30.96 -50.16 -42.15
CA SER A 161 -31.87 -51.31 -42.06
C SER A 161 -32.21 -51.93 -43.43
N ARG A 162 -31.90 -51.23 -44.53
CA ARG A 162 -32.14 -51.67 -45.90
C ARG A 162 -31.02 -51.21 -46.82
N THR A 163 -30.76 -51.99 -47.86
CA THR A 163 -29.82 -51.66 -48.94
C THR A 163 -30.45 -50.84 -50.06
N CYS A 164 -31.78 -50.76 -50.14
CA CYS A 164 -32.52 -49.92 -51.11
C CYS A 164 -33.85 -49.38 -50.54
N GLY A 165 -34.33 -48.25 -51.07
CA GLY A 165 -35.55 -47.58 -50.63
C GLY A 165 -35.42 -46.84 -49.29
N LYS A 166 -36.55 -46.50 -48.65
CA LYS A 166 -36.57 -45.82 -47.34
C LYS A 166 -36.24 -46.83 -46.22
N GLY A 167 -35.21 -46.53 -45.43
CA GLY A 167 -34.77 -47.32 -44.27
C GLY A 167 -34.42 -46.42 -43.08
N TRP A 168 -34.01 -47.04 -41.97
CA TRP A 168 -33.65 -46.34 -40.73
C TRP A 168 -32.29 -46.79 -40.20
N ARG A 169 -31.66 -45.92 -39.42
CA ARG A 169 -30.43 -46.19 -38.67
C ARG A 169 -30.67 -45.87 -37.20
N LYS A 170 -30.03 -46.61 -36.31
CA LYS A 170 -30.06 -46.38 -34.87
C LYS A 170 -28.65 -45.99 -34.41
N ARG A 171 -28.56 -45.21 -33.34
CA ARG A 171 -27.30 -44.99 -32.62
C ARG A 171 -27.59 -44.97 -31.13
N THR A 172 -26.59 -45.30 -30.35
CA THR A 172 -26.67 -45.19 -28.89
C THR A 172 -26.45 -43.75 -28.48
N VAL A 173 -27.23 -43.26 -27.52
CA VAL A 173 -27.02 -41.97 -26.86
C VAL A 173 -26.96 -42.24 -25.36
N LEU A 174 -25.87 -41.85 -24.71
CA LEU A 174 -25.64 -42.05 -23.28
C LEU A 174 -25.53 -40.70 -22.60
N CYS A 175 -26.21 -40.55 -21.47
CA CYS A 175 -26.02 -39.45 -20.53
C CYS A 175 -24.99 -39.90 -19.48
N LYS A 176 -23.86 -39.20 -19.38
CA LYS A 176 -22.78 -39.52 -18.44
C LYS A 176 -22.45 -38.33 -17.56
#